data_AF-X1NDG7-F1
#
_entry.id   AF-X1NDG7-F1
#
_cell.length_a   1.000
_cell.length_b   1.000
_cell.length_c   1.000
_cell.angle_alpha   90.00
_cell.angle_beta   90.00
_cell.angle_gamma   90.00
#
_symmetry.space_group_name_H-M   'P 1'
#
loop_
_entity.id
_entity.type
_entity.pdbx_description
1 polymer ?
#
loop_
_entity_poly.entity_id
_entity_poly.type
_entity_poly.pdbx_seq_one_letter_code
_entity_poly.pdbx_strand_id
1 'polypeptide(L)'
;MVALARDKGLSTVFAPLDDAKEASLIENIHIFPAESLAQLVTHLRGEISIPEYHSDTKWGQETHHDYAFDLTYIKGQEHAKRALEIAAAGRHNILMCGPPGSGKTMLARSLPSILPQLIMEEAIEVTKIYSVSGLLPQDTPIIME
;
A
#
# COMPACT_ATOMS: atom_id res chain seq x y z
N MET A 1 -11.20 -3.74 7.49
CA MET A 1 -12.05 -4.69 8.25
C MET A 1 -11.85 -6.15 7.83
N VAL A 2 -11.61 -6.45 6.56
CA VAL A 2 -11.42 -7.81 6.03
C VAL A 2 -10.26 -8.57 6.71
N ALA A 3 -9.11 -7.91 6.92
CA ALA A 3 -7.99 -8.50 7.66
C ALA A 3 -8.40 -9.03 9.06
N LEU A 4 -9.18 -8.24 9.81
CA LEU A 4 -9.68 -8.64 11.13
C LEU A 4 -10.65 -9.83 11.04
N ALA A 5 -11.47 -9.89 9.99
CA ALA A 5 -12.37 -11.01 9.78
C ALA A 5 -11.59 -12.33 9.61
N ARG A 6 -10.54 -12.30 8.77
CA ARG A 6 -9.60 -13.43 8.61
C ARG A 6 -8.94 -13.81 9.94
N ASP A 7 -8.42 -12.85 10.69
CA ASP A 7 -7.74 -13.11 11.97
C ASP A 7 -8.69 -13.69 13.03
N LYS A 8 -10.00 -13.43 12.91
CA LYS A 8 -11.06 -14.05 13.72
C LYS A 8 -11.53 -15.41 13.20
N GLY A 9 -10.94 -15.94 12.13
CA GLY A 9 -11.28 -17.22 11.53
C GLY A 9 -12.57 -17.19 10.69
N LEU A 10 -13.03 -16.02 10.26
CA LEU A 10 -14.13 -15.92 9.30
C LEU A 10 -13.59 -16.20 7.89
N SER A 11 -14.26 -17.10 7.18
CA SER A 11 -13.85 -17.52 5.83
C SER A 11 -14.42 -16.65 4.71
N THR A 12 -15.45 -15.85 4.99
CA THR A 12 -16.27 -15.21 3.96
C THR A 12 -16.65 -13.79 4.35
N VAL A 13 -16.50 -12.85 3.41
CA VAL A 13 -16.86 -11.44 3.59
C VAL A 13 -17.65 -10.95 2.38
N PHE A 14 -18.76 -10.28 2.67
CA PHE A 14 -19.48 -9.46 1.70
C PHE A 14 -19.01 -8.01 1.84
N ALA A 15 -18.52 -7.43 0.76
CA ALA A 15 -18.03 -6.05 0.71
C ALA A 15 -18.75 -5.28 -0.41
N PRO A 16 -18.86 -3.93 -0.32
CA PRO A 16 -19.29 -3.12 -1.45
C PRO A 16 -18.49 -3.44 -2.71
N LEU A 17 -19.13 -3.36 -3.88
CA LEU A 17 -18.48 -3.62 -5.17
C LEU A 17 -17.19 -2.79 -5.34
N ASP A 18 -17.25 -1.52 -4.94
CA ASP A 18 -16.12 -0.58 -5.05
C ASP A 18 -14.91 -1.01 -4.19
N ASP A 19 -15.16 -1.69 -3.07
CA ASP A 19 -14.12 -2.14 -2.13
C ASP A 19 -13.58 -3.54 -2.48
N ALA A 20 -14.19 -4.24 -3.44
CA ALA A 20 -13.86 -5.64 -3.73
C ALA A 20 -12.40 -5.84 -4.15
N LYS A 21 -11.84 -4.88 -4.90
CA LYS A 21 -10.43 -4.90 -5.31
C LYS A 21 -9.48 -4.83 -4.11
N GLU A 22 -9.73 -3.93 -3.16
CA GLU A 22 -8.92 -3.82 -1.93
C GLU A 22 -9.12 -5.06 -1.03
N ALA A 23 -10.38 -5.47 -0.85
CA ALA A 23 -10.74 -6.59 0.00
C ALA A 23 -10.07 -7.91 -0.42
N SER A 24 -9.93 -8.12 -1.74
CA SER A 24 -9.32 -9.32 -2.32
C SER A 24 -7.79 -9.37 -2.23
N LEU A 25 -7.13 -8.31 -1.73
CA LEU A 25 -5.70 -8.33 -1.39
C LEU A 25 -5.40 -9.16 -0.14
N ILE A 26 -6.40 -9.39 0.71
CA ILE A 26 -6.27 -10.28 1.87
C ILE A 26 -6.36 -11.73 1.36
N GLU A 27 -5.27 -12.47 1.47
CA GLU A 27 -5.25 -13.89 1.13
C GLU A 27 -6.09 -14.74 2.12
N ASN A 28 -6.52 -15.92 1.64
CA ASN A 28 -7.21 -16.95 2.42
C ASN A 28 -8.57 -16.52 3.02
N ILE A 29 -9.29 -15.64 2.32
CA ILE A 29 -10.67 -15.27 2.66
C ILE A 29 -11.48 -15.06 1.37
N HIS A 30 -12.73 -15.53 1.35
CA HIS A 30 -13.61 -15.42 0.19
C HIS A 30 -14.31 -14.06 0.17
N ILE A 31 -14.18 -13.34 -0.93
CA ILE A 31 -14.75 -11.99 -1.10
C ILE A 31 -15.91 -12.02 -2.08
N PHE A 32 -17.07 -11.52 -1.63
CA PHE A 32 -18.28 -11.42 -2.45
C PHE A 32 -18.69 -9.93 -2.59
N PRO A 33 -18.60 -9.35 -3.81
CA PRO A 33 -18.94 -7.96 -4.04
C PRO A 33 -20.45 -7.76 -4.11
N ALA A 34 -21.00 -6.90 -3.26
CA ALA A 34 -22.40 -6.50 -3.29
C ALA A 34 -22.55 -5.07 -3.83
N GLU A 35 -23.36 -4.91 -4.87
CA GLU A 35 -23.73 -3.61 -5.45
C GLU A 35 -24.73 -2.86 -4.55
N SER A 36 -25.52 -3.58 -3.76
CA SER A 36 -26.48 -3.00 -2.83
C SER A 36 -26.87 -3.97 -1.72
N LEU A 37 -27.42 -3.43 -0.63
CA LEU A 37 -28.00 -4.24 0.44
C LEU A 37 -29.13 -5.16 -0.07
N ALA A 38 -29.91 -4.71 -1.06
CA ALA A 38 -30.97 -5.50 -1.64
C ALA A 38 -30.42 -6.76 -2.35
N GLN A 39 -29.35 -6.61 -3.13
CA GLN A 39 -28.67 -7.74 -3.78
C GLN A 39 -28.08 -8.73 -2.77
N LEU A 40 -27.51 -8.22 -1.67
CA LEU A 40 -27.02 -9.07 -0.59
C LEU A 40 -28.16 -9.88 0.05
N VAL A 41 -29.31 -9.26 0.28
CA VAL A 41 -30.48 -9.95 0.86
C VAL A 41 -31.01 -11.03 -0.06
N THR A 42 -31.16 -10.77 -1.36
CA THR A 42 -31.62 -11.79 -2.33
C THR A 42 -30.61 -12.92 -2.47
N HIS A 43 -29.31 -12.63 -2.34
CA HIS A 43 -28.27 -13.64 -2.29
C HIS A 43 -28.39 -14.57 -1.08
N LEU A 44 -28.54 -14.01 0.12
CA LEU A 44 -28.68 -14.79 1.35
C LEU A 44 -29.98 -15.61 1.39
N ARG A 45 -31.00 -15.21 0.60
CA ARG A 45 -32.24 -15.98 0.40
C ARG A 45 -32.11 -17.11 -0.62
N GLY A 46 -31.00 -17.19 -1.35
CA GLY A 46 -30.78 -18.18 -2.41
C GLY A 46 -31.51 -17.87 -3.71
N GLU A 47 -32.00 -16.65 -3.89
CA GLU A 47 -32.71 -16.22 -5.11
C GLU A 47 -31.71 -15.89 -6.24
N ILE A 48 -30.55 -15.33 -5.88
CA ILE A 48 -29.48 -14.93 -6.79
C ILE A 48 -28.13 -15.38 -6.21
N SER A 49 -27.13 -15.70 -7.04
CA SER A 49 -25.77 -15.94 -6.58
C SER A 49 -24.87 -14.76 -6.92
N ILE A 50 -24.26 -14.15 -5.91
CA ILE A 50 -23.15 -13.21 -6.10
C ILE A 50 -21.90 -14.06 -6.38
N PRO A 51 -21.19 -13.85 -7.50
CA PRO A 51 -19.95 -14.58 -7.78
C PRO A 51 -18.85 -14.12 -6.83
N GLU A 52 -17.95 -15.04 -6.47
CA GLU A 52 -16.73 -14.69 -5.73
C GLU A 52 -15.83 -13.81 -6.61
N TYR A 53 -15.23 -12.78 -6.00
CA TYR A 53 -14.25 -11.93 -6.65
C TYR A 53 -12.84 -12.46 -6.39
N HIS A 54 -12.14 -12.80 -7.46
CA HIS A 54 -10.72 -13.12 -7.43
C HIS A 54 -9.93 -11.98 -8.06
N SER A 55 -8.97 -11.44 -7.32
CA SER A 55 -8.08 -10.41 -7.84
C SER A 55 -7.01 -11.06 -8.74
N ASP A 56 -6.85 -10.53 -9.96
CA ASP A 56 -5.72 -10.81 -10.83
C ASP A 56 -4.50 -9.89 -10.54
N THR A 57 -4.54 -9.15 -9.42
CA THR A 57 -3.52 -8.16 -9.09
C THR A 57 -2.16 -8.84 -8.90
N LYS A 58 -1.30 -8.73 -9.91
CA LYS A 58 0.07 -9.26 -9.86
C LYS A 58 0.92 -8.36 -8.97
N TRP A 59 1.07 -8.76 -7.71
CA TRP A 59 2.05 -8.18 -6.80
C TRP A 59 3.46 -8.27 -7.40
N GLY A 60 4.21 -7.16 -7.36
CA GLY A 60 5.62 -7.14 -7.79
C GLY A 60 5.88 -6.89 -9.28
N GLN A 61 4.93 -6.32 -10.04
CA GLN A 61 5.32 -5.68 -11.29
C GLN A 61 6.16 -4.44 -10.98
N GLU A 62 7.37 -4.36 -11.53
CA GLU A 62 8.23 -3.19 -11.43
C GLU A 62 7.52 -1.97 -12.03
N THR A 63 6.89 -1.18 -11.16
CA THR A 63 6.50 0.17 -11.51
C THR A 63 7.78 1.01 -11.50
N HIS A 64 8.25 1.38 -12.68
CA HIS A 64 9.24 2.44 -12.82
C HIS A 64 8.62 3.73 -12.32
N HIS A 65 9.01 4.16 -11.13
CA HIS A 65 8.52 5.40 -10.53
C HIS A 65 9.47 6.55 -10.86
N ASP A 66 8.90 7.63 -11.41
CA ASP A 66 9.59 8.91 -11.52
C ASP A 66 9.48 9.66 -10.19
N TYR A 67 10.45 9.46 -9.30
CA TYR A 67 10.55 10.26 -8.08
C TYR A 67 10.90 11.71 -8.44
N ALA A 68 10.09 12.66 -7.96
CA ALA A 68 10.36 14.09 -8.14
C ALA A 68 11.71 14.52 -7.54
N PHE A 69 12.22 13.79 -6.55
CA PHE A 69 13.52 13.98 -5.92
C PHE A 69 14.28 12.65 -5.94
N ASP A 70 15.39 12.61 -6.65
CA ASP A 70 16.29 11.45 -6.74
C ASP A 70 17.64 11.77 -6.09
N LEU A 71 18.24 10.80 -5.40
CA LEU A 71 19.55 10.95 -4.77
C LEU A 71 20.67 11.29 -5.78
N THR A 72 20.56 10.82 -7.03
CA THR A 72 21.50 11.06 -8.12
C THR A 72 21.60 12.55 -8.53
N TYR A 73 20.55 13.33 -8.26
CA TYR A 73 20.56 14.78 -8.52
C TYR A 73 21.40 15.56 -7.51
N ILE A 74 21.70 15.00 -6.34
CA ILE A 74 22.48 15.66 -5.29
C ILE A 74 23.98 15.57 -5.63
N LYS A 75 24.64 16.72 -5.73
CA LYS A 75 26.09 16.80 -5.98
C LYS A 75 26.85 16.91 -4.65
N GLY A 76 27.91 16.09 -4.50
CA GLY A 76 28.68 15.99 -3.25
C GLY A 76 27.90 15.31 -2.12
N GLN A 77 28.22 15.67 -0.87
CA GLN A 77 27.63 15.12 0.36
C GLN A 77 27.79 13.59 0.50
N GLU A 78 28.92 13.04 0.08
CA GLU A 78 29.16 11.59 0.02
C GLU A 78 28.95 10.88 1.37
N HIS A 79 29.32 11.52 2.49
CA HIS A 79 29.05 10.98 3.83
C HIS A 79 27.56 10.90 4.15
N ALA A 80 26.77 11.90 3.74
CA ALA A 80 25.33 11.91 3.99
C ALA A 80 24.60 10.93 3.07
N LYS A 81 25.00 10.84 1.79
CA LYS A 81 24.47 9.84 0.85
C LYS A 81 24.71 8.42 1.33
N ARG A 82 25.95 8.11 1.76
CA ARG A 82 26.28 6.81 2.33
C ARG A 82 25.46 6.51 3.59
N ALA A 83 25.22 7.51 4.44
CA ALA A 83 24.36 7.33 5.62
C ALA A 83 22.91 7.03 5.23
N LEU A 84 22.36 7.70 4.19
CA LEU A 84 21.04 7.43 3.64
C LEU A 84 20.96 6.01 3.07
N GLU A 85 21.95 5.56 2.29
CA GLU A 85 22.01 4.20 1.74
C GLU A 85 22.02 3.14 2.86
N ILE A 86 22.87 3.32 3.88
CA ILE A 86 22.93 2.40 5.02
C ILE A 86 21.59 2.36 5.76
N ALA A 87 20.97 3.52 5.98
CA ALA A 87 19.70 3.60 6.68
C ALA A 87 18.53 3.03 5.86
N ALA A 88 18.52 3.24 4.55
CA ALA A 88 17.52 2.67 3.65
C ALA A 88 17.62 1.14 3.61
N ALA A 89 18.83 0.62 3.44
CA ALA A 89 19.07 -0.83 3.44
C ALA A 89 18.80 -1.48 4.82
N GLY A 90 19.13 -0.77 5.90
CA GLY A 90 19.00 -1.25 7.28
C GLY A 90 17.67 -0.94 7.97
N ARG A 91 16.76 -0.20 7.32
CA ARG A 91 15.51 0.30 7.91
C ARG A 91 15.75 1.08 9.21
N HIS A 92 16.65 2.06 9.16
CA HIS A 92 17.01 2.91 10.31
C HIS A 92 16.47 4.34 10.18
N ASN A 93 16.15 4.95 11.32
CA ASN A 93 15.86 6.37 11.39
C ASN A 93 17.14 7.20 11.23
N ILE A 94 17.03 8.38 10.61
CA ILE A 94 18.15 9.30 10.41
C ILE A 94 17.84 10.67 11.02
N LEU A 95 18.82 11.22 11.74
CA LEU A 95 18.85 12.61 12.14
C LEU A 95 19.90 13.37 11.33
N MET A 96 19.49 14.42 10.62
CA MET A 96 20.41 15.27 9.85
C MET A 96 20.67 16.59 10.57
N CYS A 97 21.94 16.85 10.90
CA CYS A 97 22.38 18.08 11.55
C CYS A 97 23.31 18.89 10.62
N GLY A 98 23.14 20.21 10.59
CA GLY A 98 23.99 21.11 9.81
C GLY A 98 23.37 22.51 9.62
N PRO A 99 24.14 23.48 9.12
CA PRO A 99 23.70 24.87 8.94
C PRO A 99 22.52 25.00 7.96
N PRO A 100 21.70 26.07 8.04
CA PRO A 100 20.64 26.30 7.06
C PRO A 100 21.19 26.36 5.64
N GLY A 101 20.40 25.90 4.65
CA GLY A 101 20.83 25.86 3.24
C GLY A 101 21.75 24.70 2.86
N SER A 102 22.14 23.83 3.79
CA SER A 102 23.07 22.71 3.51
C SER A 102 22.47 21.52 2.73
N GLY A 103 21.24 21.64 2.20
CA GLY A 103 20.60 20.59 1.41
C GLY A 103 19.91 19.46 2.20
N LYS A 104 19.76 19.56 3.54
CA LYS A 104 19.10 18.53 4.38
C LYS A 104 17.70 18.13 3.89
N THR A 105 16.88 19.12 3.51
CA THR A 105 15.52 18.86 3.02
C THR A 105 15.53 18.12 1.68
N MET A 106 16.50 18.43 0.81
CA MET A 106 16.66 17.73 -0.46
C MET A 106 17.10 16.28 -0.22
N LEU A 107 18.08 16.06 0.67
CA LEU A 107 18.49 14.72 1.11
C LEU A 107 17.33 13.90 1.70
N ALA A 108 16.50 14.50 2.57
CA ALA A 108 15.31 13.83 3.14
C ALA A 108 14.31 13.43 2.05
N ARG A 109 14.03 14.34 1.11
CA ARG A 109 13.05 14.11 0.04
C ARG A 109 13.53 13.11 -1.01
N SER A 110 14.84 12.93 -1.16
CA SER A 110 15.43 11.91 -2.03
C SER A 110 15.52 10.53 -1.39
N LEU A 111 15.30 10.39 -0.07
CA LEU A 111 15.38 9.08 0.60
C LEU A 111 14.41 8.04 0.01
N PRO A 112 13.14 8.36 -0.29
CA PRO A 112 12.22 7.40 -0.91
C PRO A 112 12.72 6.80 -2.22
N SER A 113 13.56 7.53 -2.99
CA SER A 113 14.07 7.05 -4.28
C SER A 113 15.08 5.89 -4.16
N ILE A 114 15.53 5.57 -2.94
CA ILE A 114 16.49 4.49 -2.67
C ILE A 114 15.98 3.50 -1.62
N LEU A 115 14.73 3.63 -1.16
CA LEU A 115 14.14 2.67 -0.25
C LEU A 115 13.90 1.33 -0.97
N PRO A 116 14.10 0.19 -0.27
CA PRO A 116 13.61 -1.08 -0.77
C PRO A 116 12.10 -1.02 -1.00
N GLN A 117 11.61 -1.75 -2.00
CA GLN A 117 10.18 -1.92 -2.22
C GLN A 117 9.52 -2.55 -0.99
N LEU A 118 8.28 -2.15 -0.71
CA LEU A 118 7.48 -2.76 0.34
C LEU A 118 7.23 -4.24 0.03
N ILE A 119 7.26 -5.08 1.07
CA ILE A 119 6.65 -6.41 0.97
C ILE A 119 5.12 -6.28 1.01
N MET A 120 4.41 -7.32 0.58
CA MET A 120 2.94 -7.32 0.51
C MET A 120 2.30 -6.94 1.84
N GLU A 121 2.82 -7.48 2.94
CA GLU A 121 2.34 -7.19 4.28
C GLU A 121 2.48 -5.71 4.65
N GLU A 122 3.63 -5.11 4.34
CA GLU A 122 3.92 -3.70 4.60
C GLU A 122 3.02 -2.79 3.75
N ALA A 123 2.83 -3.13 2.48
CA ALA A 123 1.95 -2.40 1.57
C ALA A 123 0.48 -2.45 2.01
N ILE A 124 -0.01 -3.60 2.48
CA ILE A 124 -1.34 -3.71 3.10
C ILE A 124 -1.43 -2.80 4.33
N GLU A 125 -0.40 -2.72 5.16
CA GLU A 125 -0.38 -1.84 6.32
C GLU A 125 -0.43 -0.35 5.95
N VAL A 126 0.38 0.08 4.99
CA VAL A 126 0.36 1.46 4.48
C VAL A 126 -0.99 1.78 3.85
N THR A 127 -1.53 0.86 3.04
CA THR A 127 -2.85 1.00 2.39
C THR A 127 -3.96 1.22 3.40
N LYS A 128 -3.94 0.53 4.55
CA LYS A 128 -4.91 0.77 5.64
C LYS A 128 -4.87 2.21 6.14
N ILE A 129 -3.69 2.82 6.24
CA ILE A 129 -3.52 4.21 6.67
C ILE A 129 -4.13 5.17 5.63
N TYR A 130 -3.84 4.96 4.35
CA TYR A 130 -4.38 5.77 3.26
C TYR A 130 -5.90 5.63 3.13
N SER A 131 -6.42 4.41 3.22
CA SER A 131 -7.85 4.09 3.19
C SER A 131 -8.60 4.80 4.31
N VAL A 132 -8.12 4.69 5.57
CA VAL A 132 -8.72 5.41 6.72
C VAL A 132 -8.61 6.94 6.59
N SER A 133 -7.57 7.43 5.92
CA SER A 133 -7.38 8.87 5.69
C SER A 133 -8.19 9.41 4.50
N GLY A 134 -8.86 8.54 3.73
CA GLY A 134 -9.57 8.91 2.51
C GLY A 134 -8.63 9.34 1.37
N LEU A 135 -7.37 8.93 1.41
CA LEU A 135 -6.32 9.27 0.44
C LEU A 135 -6.04 8.14 -0.56
N LEU A 136 -6.67 6.98 -0.42
CA LEU A 136 -6.51 5.86 -1.35
C LEU A 136 -7.22 6.17 -2.68
N PRO A 137 -6.50 6.19 -3.83
CA PRO A 137 -7.14 6.41 -5.13
C PRO A 137 -8.08 5.27 -5.50
N GLN A 138 -9.23 5.57 -6.11
CA GLN A 138 -10.25 4.57 -6.47
C GLN A 138 -9.73 3.47 -7.41
N ASP A 139 -8.80 3.83 -8.30
CA ASP A 139 -8.22 2.88 -9.27
C ASP A 139 -6.97 2.17 -8.74
N THR A 140 -6.49 2.51 -7.54
CA THR A 140 -5.26 1.98 -6.95
C THR A 140 -5.58 1.23 -5.66
N PRO A 141 -5.87 -0.08 -5.72
CA PRO A 141 -6.33 -0.84 -4.56
C PRO A 141 -5.25 -1.06 -3.50
N ILE A 142 -3.98 -0.84 -3.84
CA ILE A 142 -2.85 -1.04 -2.94
C ILE A 142 -1.80 0.06 -3.15
N ILE A 143 -1.30 0.61 -2.05
CA ILE A 143 -0.16 1.51 -2.03
C ILE A 143 1.12 0.69 -2.03
N MET A 144 2.01 0.97 -2.98
CA MET A 144 3.30 0.27 -3.13
C MET A 144 4.50 1.15 -2.71
N GLU A 145 4.25 2.31 -2.09
CA GLU A 145 5.24 3.33 -1.66
C GLU A 145 5.07 3.80 -0.22
#